data_AF-G5SAK9-F1
#
_entry.id   AF-G5SAK9-F1
#
_cell.length_a   1.000
_cell.length_b   1.000
_cell.length_c   1.000
_cell.angle_alpha   90.00
_cell.angle_beta   90.00
_cell.angle_gamma   90.00
#
_symmetry.space_group_name_H-M   'P 1'
#
loop_
_entity.id
_entity.type
_entity.pdbx_description
1 polymer ?
#
loop_
_entity_poly.entity_id
_entity_poly.type
_entity_poly.pdbx_seq_one_letter_code
_entity_poly.pdbx_strand_id
1 'polypeptide(L)'
;MQNLMDKETGLWFHGWSYDGHHNFANARWARGNSWLTIVIPDFLELLDLPENNAVRRYLVQVLNAQIAALAKCQDESGLWHTLLDDPHSYLEASATAGFAYGILKAVRKRYVERHYAQVAEKAIRGIVKHISPEGELLQTSFGTGMGHDLDFYRHIPLTSMPYGQAMAMLCLTEYLRNYF
;
A
#
# COMPACT_ATOMS: atom_id res chain seq x y z
N MET A 1 -0.32 16.13 -1.49
CA MET A 1 -1.42 15.31 -2.06
C MET A 1 -1.79 15.70 -3.48
N GLN A 2 -2.02 16.99 -3.75
CA GLN A 2 -2.64 17.48 -5.00
C GLN A 2 -1.98 16.96 -6.29
N ASN A 3 -0.67 16.72 -6.29
CA ASN A 3 0.07 16.40 -7.52
C ASN A 3 0.32 14.90 -7.76
N LEU A 4 -0.02 14.03 -6.80
CA LEU A 4 0.29 12.59 -6.89
C LEU A 4 -0.96 11.71 -6.81
N MET A 5 -2.00 12.15 -6.09
CA MET A 5 -3.24 11.40 -6.01
C MET A 5 -3.98 11.48 -7.34
N ASP A 6 -4.25 10.32 -7.93
CA ASP A 6 -5.10 10.20 -9.09
C ASP A 6 -6.57 10.15 -8.65
N LYS A 7 -7.33 11.18 -9.05
CA LYS A 7 -8.74 11.32 -8.70
C LYS A 7 -9.64 10.34 -9.45
N GLU A 8 -9.20 9.79 -10.57
CA GLU A 8 -10.00 8.85 -11.36
C GLU A 8 -10.08 7.49 -10.67
N THR A 9 -8.98 7.03 -10.10
CA THR A 9 -8.89 5.70 -9.48
C THR A 9 -8.91 5.72 -7.95
N GLY A 10 -8.49 6.81 -7.31
CA GLY A 10 -8.21 6.87 -5.87
C GLY A 10 -6.83 6.33 -5.49
N LEU A 11 -6.04 5.88 -6.46
CA LEU A 11 -4.64 5.48 -6.29
C LEU A 11 -3.69 6.66 -6.50
N TRP A 12 -2.39 6.40 -6.44
CA TRP A 12 -1.36 7.43 -6.51
C TRP A 12 -0.34 7.11 -7.59
N PHE A 13 0.08 8.15 -8.32
CA PHE A 13 1.25 8.09 -9.18
C PHE A 13 2.53 8.08 -8.34
N HIS A 14 3.55 7.38 -8.82
CA HIS A 14 4.84 7.29 -8.13
C HIS A 14 5.53 8.66 -8.01
N GLY A 15 5.46 9.51 -9.04
CA GLY A 15 6.18 10.77 -9.08
C GLY A 15 5.42 11.91 -9.72
N TRP A 16 5.91 13.12 -9.47
CA TRP A 16 5.49 14.38 -10.08
C TRP A 16 6.72 15.22 -10.38
N SER A 17 6.76 15.82 -11.56
CA SER A 17 7.75 16.84 -11.92
C SER A 17 7.07 18.19 -12.11
N TYR A 18 7.61 19.24 -11.48
CA TYR A 18 7.23 20.62 -11.81
C TYR A 18 7.81 21.08 -13.13
N ASP A 19 8.94 20.51 -13.54
CA ASP A 19 9.44 20.67 -14.89
C ASP A 19 8.56 19.83 -15.83
N GLY A 20 7.86 20.49 -16.75
CA GLY A 20 6.88 19.87 -17.65
C GLY A 20 5.54 19.47 -17.03
N HIS A 21 5.31 19.67 -15.73
CA HIS A 21 4.03 19.44 -15.04
C HIS A 21 3.38 18.07 -15.32
N HIS A 22 4.13 16.98 -15.13
CA HIS A 22 3.68 15.62 -15.46
C HIS A 22 4.02 14.58 -14.38
N ASN A 23 3.33 13.42 -14.43
CA ASN A 23 3.49 12.30 -13.48
C ASN A 23 4.35 11.14 -14.03
N PHE A 24 5.39 11.47 -14.81
CA PHE A 24 6.27 10.49 -15.47
C PHE A 24 5.48 9.43 -16.26
N ALA A 25 5.63 8.15 -15.93
CA ALA A 25 4.91 7.04 -16.55
C ALA A 25 3.42 6.94 -16.19
N ASN A 26 2.89 7.83 -15.34
CA ASN A 26 1.58 7.69 -14.71
C ASN A 26 1.41 6.35 -13.98
N ALA A 27 2.51 5.83 -13.41
CA ALA A 27 2.55 4.51 -12.80
C ALA A 27 1.89 4.50 -11.42
N ARG A 28 0.84 3.69 -11.26
CA ARG A 28 0.18 3.37 -9.98
C ARG A 28 0.92 2.23 -9.28
N TRP A 29 2.20 2.48 -9.01
CA TRP A 29 3.13 1.49 -8.49
C TRP A 29 2.80 1.11 -7.04
N ALA A 30 2.73 -0.19 -6.77
CA ALA A 30 2.19 -0.75 -5.53
C ALA A 30 2.99 -0.35 -4.29
N ARG A 31 4.31 -0.55 -4.27
CA ARG A 31 5.10 -0.19 -3.07
C ARG A 31 5.07 1.32 -2.81
N GLY A 32 5.09 2.15 -3.85
CA GLY A 32 4.88 3.60 -3.74
C GLY A 32 3.55 3.95 -3.09
N ASN A 33 2.46 3.32 -3.53
CA ASN A 33 1.13 3.50 -2.95
C ASN A 33 1.08 3.03 -1.48
N SER A 34 1.76 1.93 -1.15
CA SER A 34 1.75 1.34 0.20
C SER A 34 2.31 2.28 1.25
N TRP A 35 3.28 3.14 0.90
CA TRP A 35 3.80 4.15 1.83
C TRP A 35 2.72 5.15 2.28
N LEU A 36 1.78 5.51 1.41
CA LEU A 36 0.67 6.40 1.75
C LEU A 36 -0.32 5.69 2.66
N THR A 37 -0.60 4.41 2.38
CA THR A 37 -1.49 3.58 3.21
C THR A 37 -0.89 3.34 4.60
N ILE A 38 0.44 3.24 4.73
CA ILE A 38 1.16 3.17 6.01
C ILE A 38 1.09 4.51 6.75
N VAL A 39 1.51 5.61 6.11
CA VAL A 39 1.79 6.86 6.82
C VAL A 39 0.55 7.65 7.20
N ILE A 40 -0.55 7.58 6.42
CA ILE A 40 -1.73 8.39 6.72
C ILE A 40 -2.38 7.99 8.06
N PRO A 41 -2.63 6.70 8.36
CA PRO A 41 -3.10 6.28 9.69
C PRO A 41 -2.15 6.68 10.83
N ASP A 42 -0.84 6.55 10.63
CA ASP A 42 0.18 6.91 11.63
C ASP A 42 0.17 8.41 11.92
N PHE A 43 0.12 9.21 10.87
CA PHE A 43 0.10 10.67 10.97
C PHE A 43 -1.20 11.18 11.60
N LEU A 44 -2.34 10.57 11.26
CA LEU A 44 -3.63 10.85 11.90
C LEU A 44 -3.61 10.55 13.40
N GLU A 45 -3.00 9.43 13.80
CA GLU A 45 -2.85 9.06 15.21
C GLU A 45 -1.89 10.02 15.94
N LEU A 46 -0.78 10.41 15.31
CA LEU A 46 0.20 11.32 15.89
C LEU A 46 -0.37 12.72 16.15
N LEU A 47 -1.14 13.26 15.21
CA LEU A 47 -1.68 14.61 15.33
C LEU A 47 -2.86 14.71 16.32
N ASP A 48 -3.52 13.59 16.60
CA ASP A 48 -4.67 13.48 17.52
C ASP A 48 -5.72 14.61 17.39
N LEU A 49 -6.03 14.95 16.13
CA LEU A 49 -6.95 16.06 15.84
C LEU A 49 -8.41 15.69 16.15
N PRO A 50 -9.25 16.65 16.57
CA PRO A 50 -10.68 16.45 16.76
C PRO A 50 -11.38 15.94 15.49
N GLU A 51 -12.46 15.18 15.63
CA GLU A 51 -13.14 14.54 14.50
C GLU A 51 -13.69 15.51 13.45
N ASN A 52 -14.10 16.69 13.91
CA ASN A 52 -14.63 17.77 13.07
C ASN A 52 -13.52 18.61 12.39
N ASN A 53 -12.24 18.36 12.70
CA ASN A 53 -11.13 19.08 12.06
C ASN A 53 -11.07 18.77 10.55
N ALA A 54 -10.98 19.82 9.73
CA ALA A 54 -11.00 19.70 8.27
C ALA A 54 -9.81 18.89 7.71
N VAL A 55 -8.62 19.05 8.29
CA VAL A 55 -7.42 18.32 7.86
C VAL A 55 -7.56 16.82 8.15
N ARG A 56 -8.05 16.47 9.35
CA ARG A 56 -8.37 15.08 9.71
C ARG A 56 -9.36 14.48 8.72
N ARG A 57 -10.50 15.15 8.50
CA ARG A 57 -11.56 14.67 7.61
C ARG A 57 -11.04 14.44 6.19
N TYR A 58 -10.23 15.37 5.67
CA TYR A 58 -9.64 15.25 4.34
C TYR A 58 -8.67 14.06 4.23
N LEU A 59 -7.76 13.90 5.19
CA LEU A 59 -6.83 12.76 5.25
C LEU A 59 -7.56 11.42 5.34
N VAL A 60 -8.61 11.35 6.16
CA VAL A 60 -9.46 10.16 6.28
C VAL A 60 -10.18 9.85 4.97
N GLN A 61 -10.70 10.86 4.26
CA GLN A 61 -11.33 10.66 2.95
C GLN A 61 -10.34 10.13 1.91
N VAL A 62 -9.13 10.67 1.89
CA VAL A 62 -8.05 10.24 1.00
C VAL A 62 -7.66 8.79 1.28
N LEU A 63 -7.49 8.43 2.55
CA LEU A 63 -7.21 7.06 2.97
C LEU A 63 -8.34 6.10 2.57
N ASN A 64 -9.59 6.48 2.80
CA ASN A 64 -10.75 5.68 2.40
C ASN A 64 -10.81 5.47 0.89
N ALA A 65 -10.53 6.50 0.09
CA ALA A 65 -10.51 6.40 -1.38
C ALA A 65 -9.43 5.40 -1.85
N GLN A 66 -8.22 5.46 -1.29
CA GLN A 66 -7.15 4.54 -1.63
C GLN A 66 -7.49 3.09 -1.21
N ILE A 67 -7.97 2.89 0.01
CA ILE A 67 -8.32 1.55 0.51
C ILE A 67 -9.48 0.95 -0.30
N ALA A 68 -10.47 1.75 -0.70
CA ALA A 68 -11.56 1.31 -1.57
C ALA A 68 -11.05 0.88 -2.95
N ALA A 69 -10.06 1.58 -3.51
CA ALA A 69 -9.43 1.22 -4.78
C ALA A 69 -8.62 -0.08 -4.65
N LEU A 70 -7.80 -0.20 -3.59
CA LEU A 70 -7.02 -1.39 -3.29
C LEU A 70 -7.91 -2.63 -3.11
N ALA A 71 -9.05 -2.50 -2.43
CA ALA A 71 -9.99 -3.60 -2.24
C ALA A 71 -10.55 -4.15 -3.57
N LYS A 72 -10.65 -3.31 -4.62
CA LYS A 72 -11.14 -3.72 -5.94
C LYS A 72 -10.09 -4.45 -6.77
N CYS A 73 -8.80 -4.19 -6.55
CA CYS A 73 -7.70 -4.76 -7.32
C CYS A 73 -6.84 -5.78 -6.54
N GLN A 74 -7.32 -6.26 -5.39
CA GLN A 74 -6.64 -7.31 -4.65
C GLN A 74 -6.79 -8.66 -5.36
N ASP A 75 -5.66 -9.31 -5.64
CA ASP A 75 -5.63 -10.63 -6.27
C ASP A 75 -6.24 -11.72 -5.36
N GLU A 76 -6.64 -12.86 -5.95
CA GLU A 76 -7.18 -14.02 -5.23
C GLU A 76 -6.22 -14.57 -4.16
N SER A 77 -4.91 -14.46 -4.38
CA SER A 77 -3.88 -14.84 -3.39
C SER A 77 -3.88 -13.95 -2.14
N GLY A 78 -4.46 -12.74 -2.23
CA GLY A 78 -4.40 -11.69 -1.22
C GLY A 78 -3.29 -10.66 -1.44
N LEU A 79 -2.38 -10.89 -2.38
CA LEU A 79 -1.37 -9.91 -2.79
C LEU A 79 -1.96 -8.86 -3.74
N TRP A 80 -1.16 -7.85 -4.06
CA TRP A 80 -1.41 -6.90 -5.14
C TRP A 80 -0.36 -7.01 -6.22
N HIS A 81 -0.77 -6.71 -7.45
CA HIS A 81 0.10 -6.53 -8.61
C HIS A 81 1.01 -5.32 -8.45
N THR A 82 2.24 -5.37 -8.97
CA THR A 82 3.23 -4.27 -8.82
C THR A 82 2.77 -2.97 -9.48
N LEU A 83 2.01 -3.08 -10.57
CA LEU A 83 1.16 -2.00 -11.09
C LEU A 83 -0.28 -2.35 -10.72
N LEU A 84 -0.88 -1.53 -9.85
CA LEU A 84 -2.15 -1.86 -9.18
C LEU A 84 -3.34 -1.99 -10.13
N ASP A 85 -3.25 -1.38 -11.30
CA ASP A 85 -4.26 -1.36 -12.36
C ASP A 85 -3.88 -2.26 -13.56
N ASP A 86 -2.83 -3.07 -13.44
CA ASP A 86 -2.40 -4.03 -14.45
C ASP A 86 -2.33 -5.46 -13.87
N PRO A 87 -3.37 -6.29 -14.07
CA PRO A 87 -3.42 -7.65 -13.56
C PRO A 87 -2.42 -8.60 -14.25
N HIS A 88 -1.74 -8.17 -15.31
CA HIS A 88 -0.69 -8.97 -15.96
C HIS A 88 0.70 -8.70 -15.38
N SER A 89 0.86 -7.63 -14.59
CA SER A 89 2.11 -7.37 -13.87
C SER A 89 2.28 -8.36 -12.70
N TYR A 90 3.50 -8.61 -12.23
CA TYR A 90 3.72 -9.63 -11.20
C TYR A 90 3.14 -9.20 -9.84
N LEU A 91 2.77 -10.17 -9.00
CA LEU A 91 2.35 -9.95 -7.60
C LEU A 91 3.54 -9.59 -6.72
N GLU A 92 3.37 -8.59 -5.85
CA GLU A 92 4.46 -7.99 -5.08
C GLU A 92 4.16 -7.97 -3.57
N ALA A 93 4.98 -8.70 -2.81
CA ALA A 93 4.73 -8.98 -1.40
C ALA A 93 5.04 -7.80 -0.47
N SER A 94 6.08 -7.01 -0.75
CA SER A 94 6.46 -5.91 0.14
C SER A 94 5.38 -4.82 0.18
N ALA A 95 4.85 -4.42 -0.98
CA ALA A 95 3.70 -3.53 -1.09
C ALA A 95 2.47 -4.09 -0.37
N THR A 96 2.20 -5.38 -0.57
CA THR A 96 1.09 -6.09 0.09
C THR A 96 1.22 -6.00 1.62
N ALA A 97 2.42 -6.16 2.18
CA ALA A 97 2.65 -6.02 3.61
C ALA A 97 2.37 -4.58 4.09
N GLY A 98 2.80 -3.58 3.32
CA GLY A 98 2.49 -2.18 3.62
C GLY A 98 1.00 -1.86 3.60
N PHE A 99 0.27 -2.36 2.59
CA PHE A 99 -1.18 -2.24 2.53
C PHE A 99 -1.86 -2.94 3.72
N ALA A 100 -1.44 -4.15 4.05
CA ALA A 100 -1.97 -4.89 5.19
C ALA A 100 -1.82 -4.10 6.50
N TYR A 101 -0.62 -3.58 6.78
CA TYR A 101 -0.38 -2.73 7.96
C TYR A 101 -1.34 -1.53 7.99
N GLY A 102 -1.36 -0.75 6.91
CA GLY A 102 -2.11 0.49 6.85
C GLY A 102 -3.61 0.27 6.99
N ILE A 103 -4.15 -0.76 6.34
CA ILE A 103 -5.58 -1.12 6.42
C ILE A 103 -5.92 -1.64 7.83
N LEU A 104 -5.11 -2.53 8.42
CA LEU A 104 -5.33 -3.02 9.79
C LEU A 104 -5.38 -1.86 10.78
N LYS A 105 -4.41 -0.95 10.70
CA LYS A 105 -4.33 0.21 11.59
C LYS A 105 -5.50 1.15 11.38
N ALA A 106 -5.86 1.44 10.12
CA ALA A 106 -6.99 2.29 9.80
C ALA A 106 -8.32 1.73 10.36
N VAL A 107 -8.52 0.41 10.28
CA VAL A 107 -9.68 -0.27 10.86
C VAL A 107 -9.66 -0.20 12.39
N ARG A 108 -8.53 -0.54 13.03
CA ARG A 108 -8.39 -0.50 14.51
C ARG A 108 -8.66 0.90 15.06
N LYS A 109 -8.15 1.93 14.38
CA LYS A 109 -8.34 3.34 14.75
C LYS A 109 -9.69 3.92 14.30
N ARG A 110 -10.53 3.11 13.64
CA ARG A 110 -11.88 3.48 13.15
C ARG A 110 -11.86 4.66 12.17
N TYR A 111 -10.77 4.81 11.41
CA TYR A 111 -10.68 5.78 10.32
C TYR A 111 -11.43 5.30 9.06
N VAL A 112 -11.52 3.99 8.88
CA VAL A 112 -12.27 3.35 7.79
C VAL A 112 -13.26 2.32 8.34
N GLU A 113 -14.19 1.89 7.49
CA GLU A 113 -15.20 0.92 7.87
C GLU A 113 -14.61 -0.47 8.20
N ARG A 114 -15.25 -1.17 9.13
CA ARG A 114 -14.79 -2.49 9.61
C ARG A 114 -14.75 -3.57 8.54
N HIS A 115 -15.53 -3.44 7.47
CA HIS A 115 -15.56 -4.46 6.40
C HIS A 115 -14.21 -4.61 5.70
N TYR A 116 -13.38 -3.56 5.68
CA TYR A 116 -12.01 -3.63 5.14
C TYR A 116 -11.07 -4.53 5.95
N ALA A 117 -11.46 -4.98 7.15
CA ALA A 117 -10.71 -6.00 7.89
C ALA A 117 -10.52 -7.28 7.07
N GLN A 118 -11.50 -7.65 6.24
CA GLN A 118 -11.40 -8.85 5.39
C GLN A 118 -10.34 -8.71 4.29
N VAL A 119 -10.17 -7.50 3.75
CA VAL A 119 -9.13 -7.17 2.76
C VAL A 119 -7.74 -7.33 3.38
N ALA A 120 -7.55 -6.78 4.58
CA ALA A 120 -6.32 -6.92 5.34
C ALA A 120 -6.05 -8.38 5.76
N GLU A 121 -7.07 -9.10 6.22
CA GLU A 121 -6.95 -10.52 6.61
C GLU A 121 -6.47 -11.39 5.44
N LYS A 122 -7.04 -11.17 4.25
CA LYS A 122 -6.61 -11.85 3.02
C LYS A 122 -5.15 -11.53 2.70
N ALA A 123 -4.75 -10.26 2.85
CA ALA A 123 -3.37 -9.84 2.64
C ALA A 123 -2.40 -10.49 3.64
N ILE A 124 -2.74 -10.54 4.93
CA ILE A 124 -1.93 -11.19 5.97
C ILE A 124 -1.72 -12.68 5.65
N ARG A 125 -2.76 -13.39 5.23
CA ARG A 125 -2.64 -14.79 4.79
C ARG A 125 -1.70 -14.92 3.59
N GLY A 126 -1.78 -14.00 2.64
CA GLY A 126 -0.85 -13.90 1.52
C GLY A 126 0.59 -13.71 1.99
N ILE A 127 0.83 -12.76 2.90
CA ILE A 127 2.16 -12.48 3.46
C ILE A 127 2.73 -13.69 4.20
N VAL A 128 1.98 -14.31 5.11
CA VAL A 128 2.46 -15.48 5.88
C VAL A 128 2.84 -16.63 4.95
N LYS A 129 2.10 -16.85 3.86
CA LYS A 129 2.44 -17.87 2.85
C LYS A 129 3.74 -17.59 2.07
N HIS A 130 4.16 -16.32 2.00
CA HIS A 130 5.35 -15.90 1.27
C HIS A 130 6.56 -15.64 2.17
N ILE A 131 6.47 -15.94 3.48
CA ILE A 131 7.63 -15.94 4.37
C ILE A 131 8.27 -17.33 4.33
N SER A 132 9.54 -17.41 3.92
CA SER A 132 10.31 -18.65 3.90
C SER A 132 10.62 -19.15 5.32
N PRO A 133 11.04 -20.42 5.49
CA PRO A 133 11.49 -20.94 6.79
C PRO A 133 12.64 -20.14 7.43
N GLU A 134 13.46 -19.48 6.62
CA GLU A 134 14.58 -18.62 7.05
C GLU A 134 14.13 -17.19 7.43
N GLY A 135 12.84 -16.88 7.30
CA GLY A 135 12.27 -15.56 7.56
C GLY A 135 12.37 -14.59 6.38
N GLU A 136 12.64 -15.07 5.16
CA GLU A 136 12.68 -14.23 3.97
C GLU A 136 11.26 -13.94 3.45
N LEU A 137 10.90 -12.66 3.22
CA LEU A 137 9.70 -12.33 2.46
C LEU A 137 9.98 -12.47 0.95
N LEU A 138 9.53 -13.59 0.39
CA LEU A 138 9.59 -13.90 -1.04
C LEU A 138 8.68 -12.96 -1.85
N GLN A 139 8.75 -13.02 -3.18
CA GLN A 139 7.97 -12.16 -4.10
C GLN A 139 8.15 -10.65 -3.83
N THR A 140 9.32 -10.26 -3.30
CA THR A 140 9.71 -8.87 -3.12
C THR A 140 10.46 -8.37 -4.34
N SER A 141 10.09 -7.21 -4.86
CA SER A 141 10.77 -6.56 -5.97
C SER A 141 11.98 -5.73 -5.50
N PHE A 142 12.99 -5.60 -6.36
CA PHE A 142 14.22 -4.87 -6.10
C PHE A 142 14.01 -3.35 -5.97
N GLY A 143 15.07 -2.61 -5.60
CA GLY A 143 15.04 -1.15 -5.49
C GLY A 143 14.54 -0.51 -6.79
N THR A 144 13.51 0.34 -6.68
CA THR A 144 12.81 0.91 -7.85
C THR A 144 12.86 2.44 -7.79
N GLY A 145 13.48 3.04 -8.80
CA GLY A 145 13.50 4.49 -8.99
C GLY A 145 12.26 4.99 -9.75
N MET A 146 12.33 6.23 -10.23
CA MET A 146 11.29 6.79 -11.11
C MET A 146 11.42 6.21 -12.51
N GLY A 147 10.36 5.58 -13.02
CA GLY A 147 10.28 5.03 -14.36
C GLY A 147 9.64 6.02 -15.34
N HIS A 148 10.07 5.97 -16.60
CA HIS A 148 9.53 6.81 -17.68
C HIS A 148 8.43 6.12 -18.51
N ASP A 149 8.28 4.80 -18.36
CA ASP A 149 7.22 4.00 -18.94
C ASP A 149 6.75 2.92 -17.94
N LEU A 150 5.65 2.23 -18.26
CA LEU A 150 5.10 1.18 -17.40
C LEU A 150 5.91 -0.13 -17.47
N ASP A 151 6.60 -0.39 -18.58
CA ASP A 151 7.41 -1.60 -18.74
C ASP A 151 8.60 -1.62 -17.79
N PHE A 152 9.17 -0.46 -17.47
CA PHE A 152 10.18 -0.32 -16.42
C PHE A 152 9.72 -0.98 -15.10
N TYR A 153 8.49 -0.73 -14.67
CA TYR A 153 7.94 -1.29 -13.44
C TYR A 153 7.63 -2.79 -13.57
N ARG A 154 7.17 -3.24 -14.75
CA ARG A 154 6.87 -4.66 -15.01
C ARG A 154 8.10 -5.56 -14.96
N HIS A 155 9.28 -5.02 -15.26
CA HIS A 155 10.52 -5.79 -15.38
C HIS A 155 11.49 -5.63 -14.20
N ILE A 156 11.07 -4.99 -13.10
CA ILE A 156 11.92 -4.94 -11.89
C ILE A 156 12.16 -6.36 -11.37
N PRO A 157 13.41 -6.77 -11.15
CA PRO A 157 13.72 -8.11 -10.65
C PRO A 157 13.10 -8.39 -9.29
N LEU A 158 12.73 -9.64 -9.05
CA LEU A 158 12.33 -10.12 -7.72
C LEU A 158 13.55 -10.67 -6.99
N THR A 159 13.80 -10.17 -5.77
CA THR A 159 14.89 -10.63 -4.92
C THR A 159 14.62 -10.22 -3.46
N SER A 160 15.23 -10.93 -2.52
CA SER A 160 15.21 -10.58 -1.10
C SER A 160 15.71 -9.15 -0.91
N MET A 161 14.97 -8.34 -0.16
CA MET A 161 15.31 -6.94 0.10
C MET A 161 14.95 -6.55 1.53
N PRO A 162 15.81 -5.78 2.25
CA PRO A 162 15.59 -5.45 3.66
C PRO A 162 14.23 -4.84 3.99
N TYR A 163 13.66 -4.04 3.08
CA TYR A 163 12.33 -3.45 3.28
C TYR A 163 11.21 -4.49 3.21
N GLY A 164 11.39 -5.61 2.52
CA GLY A 164 10.45 -6.73 2.53
C GLY A 164 10.29 -7.29 3.95
N GLN A 165 11.39 -7.65 4.61
CA GLN A 165 11.36 -8.12 6.00
C GLN A 165 10.83 -7.03 6.95
N ALA A 166 11.25 -5.77 6.78
CA ALA A 166 10.79 -4.67 7.63
C ALA A 166 9.27 -4.47 7.54
N MET A 167 8.71 -4.48 6.33
CA MET A 167 7.27 -4.31 6.12
C MET A 167 6.47 -5.53 6.59
N ALA A 168 7.01 -6.75 6.45
CA ALA A 168 6.40 -7.95 7.01
C ALA A 168 6.32 -7.88 8.55
N MET A 169 7.41 -7.48 9.22
CA MET A 169 7.40 -7.28 10.67
C MET A 169 6.37 -6.22 11.07
N LEU A 170 6.29 -5.12 10.33
CA LEU A 170 5.34 -4.03 10.58
C LEU A 170 3.89 -4.54 10.53
N CYS A 171 3.50 -5.23 9.45
CA CYS A 171 2.12 -5.69 9.29
C CYS A 171 1.74 -6.81 10.26
N LEU A 172 2.65 -7.77 10.52
CA LEU A 172 2.39 -8.85 11.46
C LEU A 172 2.28 -8.35 12.90
N THR A 173 3.07 -7.34 13.27
CA THR A 173 2.98 -6.72 14.60
C THR A 173 1.65 -5.99 14.79
N GLU A 174 1.18 -5.27 13.78
CA GLU A 174 -0.16 -4.67 13.83
C GLU A 174 -1.25 -5.74 13.86
N TYR A 175 -1.08 -6.84 13.12
CA TYR A 175 -2.04 -7.96 13.11
C TYR A 175 -2.17 -8.65 14.48
N LEU A 176 -1.09 -8.75 15.27
CA LEU A 176 -1.14 -9.28 16.63
C LEU A 176 -2.11 -8.51 17.55
N ARG A 177 -2.45 -7.25 17.23
CA ARG A 177 -3.44 -6.47 17.99
C ARG A 177 -4.85 -7.05 17.94
N ASN A 178 -5.14 -7.97 17.02
CA ASN A 178 -6.44 -8.64 16.93
C ASN A 178 -6.62 -9.78 17.95
N TYR A 179 -5.57 -10.13 18.69
CA TYR A 179 -5.58 -11.23 19.67
C TYR A 179 -5.71 -10.77 21.12
N PHE A 180 -5.95 -9.47 21.35
CA PHE A 180 -6.10 -8.86 22.68
C PHE A 180 -7.32 -7.93 22.75
#